data_AF-A0A0K8NU54-F1
#
_entry.id   AF-A0A0K8NU54-F1
#
_cell.length_a   1.000
_cell.length_b   1.000
_cell.length_c   1.000
_cell.angle_alpha   90.00
_cell.angle_beta   90.00
_cell.angle_gamma   90.00
#
_symmetry.space_group_name_H-M   'P 1'
#
loop_
_entity.id
_entity.type
_entity.pdbx_description
1 polymer ?
#
loop_
_entity_poly.entity_id
_entity_poly.type
_entity_poly.pdbx_seq_one_letter_code
_entity_poly.pdbx_strand_id
1 'polypeptide(L)'
;MVRVSSSLLCLLSLAGLVVLVHRRRGQRGEELLRREARGPLRRELRRATGMQVHDDGLGGRSFPTPIETRRLTWLCWELPLWSRLESIGLPCGSEARLHELGADEFDRHFAPAFQRAMPPAAPVRRGRQSMSSAT
;
A
#
# COMPACT_ATOMS: atom_id res chain seq x y z
N MET A 1 -41.49 8.86 -7.89
CA MET A 1 -41.11 8.30 -6.57
C MET A 1 -40.52 6.91 -6.78
N VAL A 2 -39.23 6.70 -6.52
CA VAL A 2 -38.62 5.37 -6.63
C VAL A 2 -38.96 4.60 -5.36
N ARG A 3 -39.80 3.56 -5.44
CA ARG A 3 -40.06 2.64 -4.32
C ARG A 3 -38.85 1.72 -4.19
N VAL A 4 -37.97 2.05 -3.25
CA VAL A 4 -36.87 1.17 -2.86
C VAL A 4 -37.48 0.02 -2.07
N SER A 5 -37.45 -1.19 -2.63
CA SER A 5 -37.93 -2.40 -1.97
C SER A 5 -37.00 -2.80 -0.83
N SER A 6 -37.55 -3.26 0.30
CA SER A 6 -36.76 -3.69 1.47
C SER A 6 -35.74 -4.78 1.12
N SER A 7 -36.07 -5.63 0.15
CA SER A 7 -35.19 -6.64 -0.42
C SER A 7 -33.94 -6.03 -1.09
N LEU A 8 -34.11 -4.91 -1.80
CA LEU A 8 -33.00 -4.20 -2.45
C LEU A 8 -32.05 -3.60 -1.41
N LEU A 9 -32.58 -3.04 -0.32
CA LEU A 9 -31.76 -2.51 0.79
C LEU A 9 -30.97 -3.62 1.48
N CYS A 10 -31.57 -4.80 1.69
CA CYS A 10 -30.87 -5.96 2.24
C CYS A 10 -29.73 -6.42 1.31
N LEU A 11 -29.97 -6.50 0.00
CA LEU A 11 -28.94 -6.89 -0.97
C LEU A 11 -27.78 -5.91 -1.00
N LEU A 12 -28.06 -4.59 -0.99
CA LEU A 12 -27.01 -3.57 -0.95
C LEU A 12 -26.19 -3.62 0.34
N SER A 13 -26.85 -3.86 1.48
CA SER A 13 -26.18 -3.99 2.78
C SER A 13 -25.29 -5.24 2.83
N LEU A 14 -25.78 -6.36 2.30
CA LEU A 14 -25.02 -7.61 2.22
C LEU A 14 -23.81 -7.47 1.30
N ALA A 15 -23.99 -6.85 0.13
CA ALA A 15 -22.90 -6.56 -0.79
C ALA A 15 -21.83 -5.67 -0.13
N GLY A 16 -22.25 -4.61 0.58
CA GLY A 16 -21.35 -3.75 1.34
C GLY A 16 -20.56 -4.50 2.42
N LEU A 17 -21.22 -5.41 3.15
CA LEU A 17 -20.59 -6.23 4.18
C LEU A 17 -19.55 -7.19 3.58
N VAL A 18 -19.86 -7.85 2.47
CA VAL A 18 -18.94 -8.76 1.77
C VAL A 18 -17.69 -8.01 1.32
N VAL A 19 -17.85 -6.84 0.70
CA VAL A 19 -16.74 -5.97 0.28
C VAL A 19 -15.87 -5.58 1.48
N LEU A 20 -16.49 -5.19 2.59
CA LEU A 20 -15.80 -4.75 3.80
C LEU A 20 -15.01 -5.89 4.46
N VAL A 21 -15.60 -7.09 4.53
CA VAL A 21 -14.92 -8.29 5.06
C VAL A 21 -13.75 -8.70 4.17
N HIS A 22 -13.95 -8.71 2.85
CA HIS A 22 -12.91 -9.08 1.90
C HIS A 22 -11.72 -8.11 1.99
N ARG A 23 -11.99 -6.80 2.09
CA ARG A 23 -10.96 -5.78 2.33
C ARG A 23 -10.21 -6.03 3.64
N ARG A 24 -10.91 -6.23 4.76
CA ARG A 24 -10.26 -6.45 6.06
C ARG A 24 -9.38 -7.69 6.07
N ARG A 25 -9.78 -8.75 5.36
CA ARG A 25 -8.95 -9.96 5.19
C ARG A 25 -7.74 -9.69 4.32
N GLY A 26 -7.91 -9.01 3.18
CA GLY A 26 -6.84 -8.68 2.25
C GLY A 26 -5.83 -7.64 2.77
N GLN A 27 -6.13 -6.97 3.89
CA GLN A 27 -5.24 -6.04 4.58
C GLN A 27 -4.46 -6.68 5.74
N ARG A 28 -4.74 -7.92 6.12
CA ARG A 28 -3.96 -8.62 7.15
C ARG A 28 -2.57 -8.89 6.60
N GLY A 29 -1.54 -8.40 7.31
CA GLY A 29 -0.15 -8.48 6.86
C GLY A 29 0.28 -7.32 5.97
N GLU A 30 -0.59 -6.33 5.73
CA GLU A 30 -0.22 -5.10 5.02
C GLU A 30 0.05 -3.96 6.02
N GLU A 31 1.24 -3.39 5.96
CA GLU A 31 1.63 -2.17 6.65
C GLU A 31 1.04 -0.94 5.96
N LEU A 32 0.45 -0.02 6.73
CA LEU A 32 -0.06 1.25 6.19
C LEU A 32 1.09 2.26 6.11
N LEU A 33 1.59 2.50 4.90
CA LEU A 33 2.65 3.48 4.66
C LEU A 33 2.13 4.91 4.70
N ARG A 34 0.96 5.15 4.08
CA ARG A 34 0.40 6.50 3.99
C ARG A 34 -1.11 6.48 3.86
N ARG A 35 -1.75 7.47 4.47
CA ARG A 35 -3.17 7.75 4.36
C ARG A 35 -3.40 9.23 4.16
N GLU A 36 -4.21 9.57 3.15
CA GLU A 36 -4.67 10.93 2.89
C GLU A 36 -6.19 10.94 2.81
N ALA A 37 -6.84 11.91 3.46
CA ALA A 37 -8.29 12.02 3.48
C ALA A 37 -8.72 13.42 3.04
N ARG A 38 -9.73 13.50 2.17
CA ARG A 38 -10.41 14.73 1.74
C ARG A 38 -11.91 14.48 1.74
N GLY A 39 -12.54 14.79 2.87
CA GLY A 39 -13.96 14.51 3.11
C GLY A 39 -14.25 13.01 3.03
N PRO A 40 -15.23 12.57 2.23
CA PRO A 40 -15.54 11.15 2.08
C PRO A 40 -14.46 10.41 1.28
N LEU A 41 -13.64 11.09 0.49
CA LEU A 41 -12.62 10.46 -0.33
C LEU A 41 -11.35 10.22 0.51
N ARG A 42 -10.83 9.00 0.47
CA ARG A 42 -9.59 8.60 1.14
C ARG A 42 -8.67 7.89 0.16
N ARG A 43 -7.36 8.08 0.33
CA ARG A 43 -6.32 7.39 -0.42
C ARG A 43 -5.41 6.69 0.58
N GLU A 44 -5.28 5.38 0.45
CA GLU A 44 -4.40 4.55 1.28
C GLU A 44 -3.32 3.94 0.40
N LEU A 45 -2.06 4.06 0.85
CA LEU A 45 -0.96 3.30 0.32
C LEU A 45 -0.51 2.31 1.39
N ARG A 46 -0.49 1.04 1.02
CA ARG A 46 -0.10 -0.07 1.88
C ARG A 46 1.01 -0.87 1.25
N ARG A 47 1.80 -1.52 2.10
CA ARG A 47 2.93 -2.38 1.74
C ARG A 47 2.76 -3.74 2.36
N ALA A 48 3.16 -4.77 1.63
CA ALA A 48 3.41 -6.09 2.17
C ALA A 48 4.75 -6.58 1.65
N THR A 49 5.56 -7.14 2.54
CA THR A 49 6.78 -7.86 2.18
C THR A 49 6.53 -9.33 2.39
N GLY A 50 6.96 -10.16 1.46
CA GLY A 50 6.81 -11.61 1.60
C GLY A 50 7.74 -12.38 0.68
N MET A 51 7.61 -13.69 0.73
CA MET A 51 8.29 -14.60 -0.18
C MET A 51 7.29 -15.02 -1.26
N GLN A 52 7.65 -14.86 -2.53
CA GLN A 52 6.86 -15.36 -3.65
C GLN A 52 7.58 -16.56 -4.27
N VAL A 53 6.90 -17.69 -4.25
CA VAL A 53 7.36 -18.90 -4.92
C VAL A 53 7.05 -18.75 -6.40
N HIS A 54 8.10 -18.68 -7.23
CA HIS A 54 7.96 -18.76 -8.67
C HIS A 54 8.07 -20.23 -9.07
N ASP A 55 7.20 -20.65 -9.99
CA ASP A 55 7.29 -21.98 -10.60
C ASP A 55 7.95 -21.80 -11.96
N ASP A 56 9.21 -22.21 -12.06
CA ASP A 56 10.11 -21.90 -13.16
C ASP A 56 9.70 -22.61 -14.46
N GLY A 57 8.68 -23.48 -14.43
CA GLY A 57 8.22 -24.31 -15.55
C GLY A 57 9.24 -25.34 -16.05
N LEU A 58 10.48 -25.29 -15.56
CA LEU A 58 11.63 -26.09 -15.94
C LEU A 58 12.06 -26.97 -14.76
N GLY A 59 11.31 -28.05 -14.51
CA GLY A 59 11.79 -29.18 -13.71
C GLY A 59 11.63 -29.09 -12.19
N GLY A 60 10.65 -28.33 -11.68
CA GLY A 60 10.17 -28.47 -10.30
C GLY A 60 11.09 -27.93 -9.21
N ARG A 61 12.01 -27.03 -9.55
CA ARG A 61 12.70 -26.22 -8.53
C ARG A 61 11.90 -24.95 -8.34
N SER A 62 11.37 -24.76 -7.15
CA SER A 62 10.68 -23.54 -6.77
C SER A 62 11.55 -22.80 -5.78
N PHE A 63 12.08 -21.65 -6.18
CA PHE A 63 12.90 -20.82 -5.29
C PHE A 63 12.04 -19.67 -4.75
N PRO A 64 11.89 -19.55 -3.42
CA PRO A 64 11.15 -18.44 -2.83
C PRO A 64 11.98 -17.15 -3.04
N THR A 65 11.43 -16.20 -3.78
CA THR A 65 12.08 -14.91 -4.03
C THR A 65 11.49 -13.86 -3.09
N PRO A 66 12.31 -13.04 -2.41
CA PRO A 66 11.81 -11.95 -1.59
C PRO A 66 11.15 -10.88 -2.48
N ILE A 67 9.95 -10.46 -2.13
CA ILE A 67 9.18 -9.44 -2.88
C ILE A 67 8.63 -8.36 -1.96
N GLU A 68 8.50 -7.16 -2.52
CA GLU A 68 7.70 -6.09 -1.94
C GLU A 68 6.50 -5.82 -2.84
N THR A 69 5.31 -5.83 -2.25
CA THR A 69 4.05 -5.50 -2.91
C THR A 69 3.49 -4.22 -2.33
N ARG A 70 3.11 -3.29 -3.20
CA ARG A 70 2.43 -2.05 -2.83
C ARG A 70 1.03 -2.03 -3.39
N ARG A 71 0.09 -1.60 -2.56
CA ARG A 71 -1.32 -1.42 -2.92
C ARG A 71 -1.74 0.01 -2.67
N LEU A 72 -2.08 0.71 -3.75
CA LEU A 72 -2.67 2.04 -3.70
C LEU A 72 -4.18 1.90 -3.87
N THR A 73 -4.95 2.33 -2.87
CA THR A 73 -6.40 2.22 -2.86
C THR A 73 -7.05 3.59 -2.70
N TRP A 74 -7.98 3.94 -3.57
CA TRP A 74 -8.91 5.05 -3.38
C TRP A 74 -10.23 4.54 -2.81
N LEU A 75 -10.74 5.26 -1.82
CA LEU A 75 -11.94 4.89 -1.09
C LEU A 75 -12.91 6.06 -1.01
N CYS A 76 -14.20 5.76 -1.05
CA CYS A 76 -15.25 6.69 -0.63
C CYS A 76 -15.88 6.12 0.64
N TRP A 77 -15.78 6.86 1.74
CA TRP A 77 -16.05 6.41 3.10
C TRP A 77 -15.18 5.21 3.47
N GLU A 78 -15.69 4.00 3.29
CA GLU A 78 -14.99 2.74 3.51
C GLU A 78 -15.00 1.82 2.29
N LEU A 79 -15.66 2.24 1.21
CA LEU A 79 -15.81 1.45 -0.02
C LEU A 79 -14.66 1.72 -0.97
N PRO A 80 -13.93 0.69 -1.42
CA PRO A 80 -12.88 0.86 -2.43
C PRO A 80 -13.52 1.26 -3.76
N LEU A 81 -13.12 2.41 -4.29
CA LEU A 81 -13.49 2.86 -5.63
C LEU A 81 -12.55 2.30 -6.68
N TRP A 82 -11.28 2.23 -6.34
CA TRP A 82 -10.22 1.81 -7.24
C TRP A 82 -9.03 1.31 -6.42
N SER A 83 -8.37 0.28 -6.93
CA SER A 83 -7.11 -0.19 -6.38
C SER A 83 -6.12 -0.48 -7.50
N ARG A 84 -4.85 -0.25 -7.21
CA ARG A 84 -3.73 -0.69 -8.05
C ARG A 84 -2.72 -1.40 -7.17
N LEU A 85 -2.26 -2.53 -7.67
CA LEU A 85 -1.25 -3.36 -7.04
C LEU A 85 -0.03 -3.41 -7.95
N GLU A 86 1.14 -3.33 -7.35
CA GLU A 86 2.41 -3.48 -8.03
C GLU A 86 3.37 -4.22 -7.10
N SER A 87 4.18 -5.10 -7.69
CA SER A 87 5.13 -5.92 -6.95
C SER A 87 6.49 -5.82 -7.62
N ILE A 88 7.54 -5.76 -6.81
CA ILE A 88 8.92 -5.79 -7.27
C ILE A 88 9.69 -6.88 -6.53
N GLY A 89 10.66 -7.48 -7.21
CA GLY A 89 11.63 -8.36 -6.58
C GLY A 89 12.61 -7.58 -5.74
N LEU A 90 12.94 -8.10 -4.56
CA LEU A 90 14.00 -7.58 -3.69
C LEU A 90 15.34 -8.23 -4.06
N PRO A 91 16.49 -7.57 -3.77
CA PRO A 91 17.81 -8.14 -4.01
C PRO A 91 18.00 -9.49 -3.31
N CYS A 92 18.74 -10.41 -3.93
CA CYS A 92 19.12 -11.69 -3.34
C CYS A 92 19.82 -11.46 -1.98
N GLY A 93 19.45 -12.24 -0.95
CA GLY A 93 19.97 -12.07 0.42
C GLY A 93 19.17 -11.10 1.30
N SER A 94 18.11 -10.49 0.76
CA SER A 94 17.14 -9.71 1.55
C SER A 94 16.24 -10.56 2.44
N GLU A 95 16.26 -11.90 2.27
CA GLU A 95 15.40 -12.84 3.01
C GLU A 95 15.51 -12.68 4.54
N ALA A 96 16.74 -12.54 5.05
CA ALA A 96 17.01 -12.47 6.49
C ALA A 96 16.58 -11.13 7.11
N ARG A 97 16.38 -10.09 6.30
CA ARG A 97 16.13 -8.71 6.75
C ARG A 97 14.84 -8.14 6.18
N LEU A 98 13.95 -8.99 5.67
CA LEU A 98 12.75 -8.57 4.93
C LEU A 98 11.88 -7.58 5.70
N HIS A 99 11.80 -7.75 7.03
CA HIS A 99 11.02 -6.90 7.94
C HIS A 99 11.75 -5.62 8.37
N GLU A 100 13.06 -5.53 8.13
CA GLU A 100 13.89 -4.37 8.47
C GLU A 100 14.06 -3.41 7.30
N LEU A 101 13.79 -3.87 6.08
CA LEU A 101 13.89 -3.04 4.88
C LEU A 101 12.83 -1.93 4.95
N GLY A 102 13.27 -0.68 4.93
CA GLY A 102 12.38 0.47 4.88
C GLY A 102 11.69 0.57 3.51
N ALA A 103 10.49 1.12 3.48
CA ALA A 103 9.79 1.36 2.21
C ALA A 103 10.60 2.28 1.28
N ASP A 104 11.24 3.31 1.84
CA ASP A 104 11.98 4.34 1.12
C ASP A 104 13.13 3.78 0.25
N GLU A 105 13.68 2.63 0.64
CA GLU A 105 14.80 1.99 -0.06
C GLU A 105 14.44 1.58 -1.51
N PHE A 106 13.17 1.25 -1.73
CA PHE A 106 12.69 0.75 -3.00
C PHE A 106 11.69 1.67 -3.72
N ASP A 107 11.41 2.84 -3.16
CA ASP A 107 10.43 3.79 -3.72
C ASP A 107 10.64 4.08 -5.21
N ARG A 108 11.90 4.24 -5.62
CA ARG A 108 12.28 4.56 -7.01
C ARG A 108 11.95 3.45 -8.02
N HIS A 109 11.73 2.22 -7.57
CA HIS A 109 11.49 1.06 -8.43
C HIS A 109 10.00 0.85 -8.76
N PHE A 110 9.10 1.50 -8.03
CA PHE A 110 7.66 1.42 -8.30
C PHE A 110 7.22 2.44 -9.36
N ALA A 111 6.06 2.21 -9.99
CA ALA A 111 5.51 3.14 -10.97
C ALA A 111 5.27 4.54 -10.38
N PRO A 112 5.28 5.61 -11.20
CA PRO A 112 5.12 6.99 -10.74
C PRO A 112 3.85 7.27 -9.93
N ALA A 113 2.81 6.44 -10.03
CA ALA A 113 1.61 6.56 -9.21
C ALA A 113 1.87 6.27 -7.73
N PHE A 114 2.72 5.29 -7.42
CA PHE A 114 3.10 4.92 -6.06
C PHE A 114 4.15 5.90 -5.50
N GLN A 115 5.11 6.31 -6.32
CA GLN A 115 6.09 7.33 -5.95
C GLN A 115 5.42 8.66 -5.56
N ARG A 116 4.44 9.14 -6.34
CA ARG A 116 3.70 10.37 -5.99
C ARG A 116 2.84 10.23 -4.73
N ALA A 117 2.49 9.01 -4.33
CA ALA A 117 1.80 8.75 -3.08
C ALA A 117 2.77 8.72 -1.87
N MET A 118 4.08 8.60 -2.11
CA MET A 118 5.17 8.76 -1.14
C MET A 118 6.16 9.82 -1.63
N PRO A 119 5.80 11.12 -1.56
CA PRO A 119 6.79 12.16 -1.82
C PRO A 119 7.97 11.95 -0.87
N PRO A 120 9.22 12.08 -1.36
CA PRO A 120 10.41 11.88 -0.55
C PRO A 120 10.32 12.75 0.70
N ALA A 121 10.81 12.23 1.84
CA ALA A 121 10.92 13.00 3.06
C ALA A 121 11.57 14.35 2.71
N ALA A 122 10.86 15.45 2.99
CA ALA A 122 11.35 16.78 2.66
C ALA A 122 12.77 16.92 3.23
N PRO A 123 13.74 17.46 2.48
CA PRO A 123 15.08 17.63 3.01
C PRO A 123 14.96 18.43 4.29
N VAL A 124 15.47 17.87 5.39
CA VAL A 124 15.52 18.54 6.69
C VAL A 124 16.29 19.84 6.45
N ARG A 125 15.57 20.96 6.39
CA ARG A 125 16.18 22.30 6.40
C ARG A 125 16.92 22.39 7.73
N ARG A 126 18.21 22.07 7.74
CA ARG A 126 19.10 22.40 8.85
C ARG A 126 18.96 23.90 9.04
N GLY A 127 18.30 24.29 10.13
CA GLY A 127 18.18 25.68 10.53
C GLY A 127 19.57 26.29 10.51
N ARG A 128 19.71 27.36 9.74
CA ARG A 128 20.89 28.22 9.70
C ARG A 128 21.13 28.69 11.14
N GLN A 129 22.05 28.04 11.86
CA GLN A 129 22.53 28.55 13.13
C GLN A 129 23.21 29.87 12.83
N SER A 130 22.48 30.95 13.10
CA SER A 130 23.01 32.30 13.17
C SER A 130 24.02 32.33 14.31
N MET A 131 25.30 32.08 14.02
CA MET A 131 26.37 32.53 14.89
C MET A 131 26.43 34.06 14.75
N SER A 132 25.59 34.72 15.54
CA SER A 132 25.77 36.13 15.89
C SER A 132 26.82 36.17 17.00
N SER A 133 28.09 36.11 16.61
CA SER A 133 29.19 36.55 17.47
C SER A 133 29.19 38.08 17.46
N ALA A 134 28.38 38.67 18.32
CA ALA A 134 28.51 40.07 18.68
C ALA A 134 29.53 40.16 19.82
N THR A 135 30.71 40.63 19.43
CA THR A 135 31.61 41.57 20.13
C THR A 135 32.03 41.27 21.57
#